data_AF-A0AAU8FHM7-F1
#
_entry.id   AF-A0AAU8FHM7-F1
#
_cell.length_a   1.000
_cell.length_b   1.000
_cell.length_c   1.000
_cell.angle_alpha   90.00
_cell.angle_beta   90.00
_cell.angle_gamma   90.00
#
_symmetry.space_group_name_H-M   'P 1'
#
loop_
_entity.id
_entity.type
_entity.pdbx_description
1 polymer ?
#
loop_
_entity_poly.entity_id
_entity_poly.type
_entity_poly.pdbx_seq_one_letter_code
_entity_poly.pdbx_strand_id
1 'polypeptide(L)'
;MKKSLIMLSILCMFSCASNDYYDNNSDGSKETASGSASSPTETHSPAKTFFVLTSWKTQNRQLAMQSIPVAQKQLMGLWKKGIVENVYYRQNGDIKNNEPLALVAFFIKAASEDDVRATLDTTVLVKNQLATYTLREVGKNVLGRNDNTSRLNSAVNIETFAVTWSMSNSFQTGHDR
;
A
#
# COMPACT_ATOMS: atom_id res chain seq x y z
N MET A 1 5.42 -6.68 -73.60
CA MET A 1 4.36 -7.65 -73.22
C MET A 1 3.71 -7.16 -71.94
N LYS A 2 2.45 -6.73 -72.00
CA LYS A 2 1.68 -6.20 -70.87
C LYS A 2 1.20 -7.37 -70.00
N LYS A 3 1.42 -7.32 -68.69
CA LYS A 3 0.70 -8.14 -67.71
C LYS A 3 0.02 -7.22 -66.70
N SER A 4 -1.30 -7.32 -66.71
CA SER A 4 -2.26 -6.79 -65.75
C SER A 4 -2.36 -7.73 -64.55
N LEU A 5 -2.61 -7.20 -63.34
CA LEU A 5 -3.37 -7.84 -62.24
C LEU A 5 -3.58 -6.79 -61.13
N ILE A 6 -4.70 -6.06 -61.13
CA ILE A 6 -5.94 -6.30 -60.36
C ILE A 6 -5.70 -6.33 -58.83
N MET A 7 -5.98 -5.17 -58.23
CA MET A 7 -6.26 -4.95 -56.80
C MET A 7 -7.63 -5.56 -56.44
N LEU A 8 -7.71 -6.34 -55.37
CA LEU A 8 -8.98 -6.73 -54.75
C LEU A 8 -8.92 -6.52 -53.23
N SER A 9 -9.75 -5.60 -52.78
CA SER A 9 -10.07 -5.23 -51.41
C SER A 9 -10.75 -6.37 -50.64
N ILE A 10 -10.36 -6.62 -49.39
CA ILE A 10 -11.20 -7.32 -48.41
C ILE A 10 -11.24 -6.49 -47.13
N LEU A 11 -12.43 -5.93 -46.91
CA LEU A 11 -12.90 -5.26 -45.71
C LEU A 11 -13.45 -6.34 -44.77
N CYS A 12 -12.93 -6.48 -43.55
CA CYS A 12 -13.53 -7.31 -42.51
C CYS A 12 -14.02 -6.42 -41.36
N MET A 13 -15.31 -6.11 -41.36
CA MET A 13 -16.04 -5.74 -40.15
C MET A 13 -16.66 -7.03 -39.59
N PHE A 14 -16.30 -7.40 -38.37
CA PHE A 14 -17.09 -8.33 -37.56
C PHE A 14 -17.60 -7.59 -36.32
N SER A 15 -18.91 -7.37 -36.35
CA SER A 15 -19.76 -7.01 -35.23
C SER A 15 -19.98 -8.26 -34.36
N CYS A 16 -19.78 -8.16 -33.06
CA CYS A 16 -20.30 -9.12 -32.10
C CYS A 16 -21.49 -8.46 -31.38
N ALA A 17 -22.69 -8.83 -31.79
CA ALA A 17 -23.90 -8.68 -30.99
C ALA A 17 -24.70 -9.99 -31.10
N SER A 18 -24.82 -10.69 -29.97
CA SER A 18 -25.88 -11.67 -29.67
C SER A 18 -25.93 -11.77 -28.13
N ASN A 19 -27.00 -11.34 -27.47
CA ASN A 19 -28.24 -12.11 -27.15
C ASN A 19 -27.89 -13.39 -26.35
N ASP A 20 -28.45 -13.72 -25.18
CA ASP A 20 -29.83 -13.55 -24.71
C ASP A 20 -29.93 -13.54 -23.17
N TYR A 21 -31.02 -12.93 -22.73
CA TYR A 21 -31.58 -12.84 -21.39
C TYR A 21 -32.18 -14.20 -20.96
N TYR A 22 -31.89 -14.65 -19.74
CA TYR A 22 -32.71 -15.64 -19.02
C TYR A 22 -32.90 -15.21 -17.57
N ASP A 23 -34.11 -14.75 -17.29
CA ASP A 23 -34.73 -14.67 -15.97
C ASP A 23 -35.40 -16.02 -15.69
N ASN A 24 -35.25 -16.54 -14.47
CA ASN A 24 -36.15 -17.54 -13.93
C ASN A 24 -36.10 -17.50 -12.40
N ASN A 25 -37.06 -16.77 -11.86
CA ASN A 25 -37.52 -16.89 -10.49
C ASN A 25 -38.38 -18.15 -10.37
N SER A 26 -38.05 -19.08 -9.45
CA SER A 26 -39.01 -20.07 -8.96
C SER A 26 -38.74 -20.38 -7.50
N ASP A 27 -39.73 -20.02 -6.71
CA ASP A 27 -39.90 -20.20 -5.28
C ASP A 27 -39.87 -21.68 -4.87
N GLY A 28 -39.42 -21.94 -3.64
CA GLY A 28 -39.19 -23.28 -3.12
C GLY A 28 -38.85 -23.28 -1.63
N SER A 29 -39.89 -23.18 -0.80
CA SER A 29 -39.88 -23.25 0.67
C SER A 29 -39.27 -24.55 1.24
N LYS A 30 -38.49 -24.45 2.32
CA LYS A 30 -38.40 -25.44 3.41
C LYS A 30 -37.91 -24.80 4.73
N GLU A 31 -38.68 -25.04 5.79
CA GLU A 31 -38.40 -24.65 7.18
C GLU A 31 -37.24 -25.45 7.84
N THR A 32 -36.45 -24.71 8.60
CA THR A 32 -35.91 -24.93 9.97
C THR A 32 -35.22 -26.26 10.35
N ALA A 33 -33.91 -26.17 10.61
CA ALA A 33 -33.29 -26.78 11.78
C ALA A 33 -32.15 -25.90 12.33
N SER A 34 -32.27 -25.60 13.62
CA SER A 34 -31.38 -24.81 14.47
C SER A 34 -29.97 -25.40 14.60
N GLY A 35 -28.97 -24.54 14.53
CA GLY A 35 -27.56 -24.85 14.76
C GLY A 35 -26.79 -23.55 15.01
N SER A 36 -27.11 -22.87 16.10
CA SER A 36 -26.39 -21.70 16.59
C SER A 36 -24.95 -22.06 16.93
N ALA A 37 -24.03 -21.71 16.04
CA ALA A 37 -22.63 -21.51 16.37
C ALA A 37 -22.35 -20.02 16.24
N SER A 38 -22.62 -19.29 17.31
CA SER A 38 -22.21 -17.90 17.48
C SER A 38 -20.69 -17.81 17.43
N SER A 39 -20.15 -17.49 16.25
CA SER A 39 -18.79 -16.96 16.13
C SER A 39 -18.75 -15.60 16.81
N PRO A 40 -17.75 -15.29 17.66
CA PRO A 40 -17.66 -13.99 18.29
C PRO A 40 -17.54 -12.94 17.20
N THR A 41 -18.50 -12.01 17.16
CA THR A 41 -18.45 -10.83 16.32
C THR A 41 -17.29 -9.97 16.81
N GLU A 42 -16.09 -10.21 16.28
CA GLU A 42 -15.02 -9.23 16.35
C GLU A 42 -15.57 -7.95 15.73
N THR A 43 -15.72 -6.93 16.55
CA THR A 43 -16.05 -5.58 16.10
C THR A 43 -14.84 -5.08 15.30
N HIS A 44 -14.80 -5.41 14.00
CA HIS A 44 -13.79 -4.94 13.07
C HIS A 44 -14.01 -3.45 12.85
N SER A 45 -13.37 -2.63 13.69
CA SER A 45 -13.22 -1.21 13.41
C SER A 45 -12.57 -1.06 12.03
N PRO A 46 -13.08 -0.18 11.14
CA PRO A 46 -12.53 -0.04 9.81
C PRO A 46 -11.04 0.33 9.88
N ALA A 47 -10.21 -0.38 9.13
CA ALA A 47 -8.77 -0.12 9.11
C ALA A 47 -8.50 1.33 8.66
N LYS A 48 -7.75 2.04 9.51
CA LYS A 48 -7.20 3.36 9.25
C LYS A 48 -5.89 3.23 8.48
N THR A 49 -5.48 4.30 7.80
CA THR A 49 -4.18 4.37 7.11
C THR A 49 -3.29 5.39 7.80
N PHE A 50 -2.04 5.05 8.00
CA PHE A 50 -1.03 5.92 8.57
C PHE A 50 0.16 6.05 7.64
N PHE A 51 0.70 7.26 7.52
CA PHE A 51 1.98 7.52 6.87
C PHE A 51 3.12 7.37 7.88
N VAL A 52 4.16 6.65 7.47
CA VAL A 52 5.35 6.37 8.25
C VAL A 52 6.57 6.91 7.50
N LEU A 53 7.40 7.68 8.19
CA LEU A 53 8.71 8.11 7.70
C LEU A 53 9.78 7.63 8.69
N THR A 54 10.74 6.86 8.21
CA THR A 54 11.86 6.36 9.03
C THR A 54 13.01 7.36 9.07
N SER A 55 13.79 7.31 10.14
CA SER A 55 15.01 8.11 10.30
C SER A 55 16.05 7.31 11.05
N TRP A 56 17.29 7.29 10.57
CA TRP A 56 18.40 6.63 11.24
C TRP A 56 18.74 7.36 12.53
N LYS A 57 18.93 6.58 13.61
CA LYS A 57 19.34 7.08 14.94
C LYS A 57 20.76 6.68 15.28
N THR A 58 21.19 5.50 14.83
CA THR A 58 22.52 4.97 15.11
C THR A 58 23.61 5.71 14.35
N GLN A 59 24.76 5.88 15.00
CA GLN A 59 26.02 6.31 14.36
C GLN A 59 26.86 5.10 13.90
N ASN A 60 26.50 3.89 14.33
CA ASN A 60 27.20 2.66 13.91
C ASN A 60 26.69 2.20 12.54
N ARG A 61 27.36 2.71 11.49
CA ARG A 61 27.03 2.42 10.09
C ARG A 61 27.15 0.93 9.75
N GLN A 62 28.16 0.24 10.28
CA GLN A 62 28.36 -1.18 9.99
C GLN A 62 27.18 -2.01 10.51
N LEU A 63 26.74 -1.74 11.73
CA LEU A 63 25.57 -2.41 12.32
C LEU A 63 24.28 -2.09 11.55
N ALA A 64 24.11 -0.84 11.12
CA ALA A 64 22.99 -0.45 10.28
C ALA A 64 22.98 -1.24 8.96
N MET A 65 24.13 -1.27 8.25
CA MET A 65 24.29 -1.99 7.00
C MET A 65 24.00 -3.49 7.11
N GLN A 66 24.48 -4.12 8.19
CA GLN A 66 24.22 -5.54 8.47
C GLN A 66 22.74 -5.82 8.76
N SER A 67 22.00 -4.84 9.25
CA SER A 67 20.58 -4.98 9.60
C SER A 67 19.62 -4.75 8.43
N ILE A 68 20.07 -4.09 7.36
CA ILE A 68 19.25 -3.76 6.19
C ILE A 68 18.58 -5.01 5.56
N PRO A 69 19.30 -6.13 5.28
CA PRO A 69 18.66 -7.30 4.65
C PRO A 69 17.51 -7.87 5.49
N VAL A 70 17.67 -7.89 6.82
CA VAL A 70 16.63 -8.38 7.75
C VAL A 70 15.46 -7.40 7.78
N ALA A 71 15.73 -6.10 7.85
CA ALA A 71 14.71 -5.06 7.83
C ALA A 71 13.88 -5.09 6.54
N GLN A 72 14.54 -5.26 5.39
CA GLN A 72 13.88 -5.41 4.09
C GLN A 72 12.95 -6.63 4.08
N LYS A 73 13.41 -7.77 4.61
CA LYS A 73 12.57 -8.98 4.70
C LYS A 73 11.33 -8.76 5.57
N GLN A 74 11.47 -8.04 6.70
CA GLN A 74 10.33 -7.70 7.57
C GLN A 74 9.34 -6.78 6.84
N LEU A 75 9.81 -5.71 6.20
CA LEU A 75 8.96 -4.79 5.45
C LEU A 75 8.23 -5.48 4.28
N MET A 76 8.94 -6.33 3.53
CA MET A 76 8.34 -7.15 2.48
C MET A 76 7.29 -8.14 3.02
N GLY A 77 7.48 -8.67 4.23
CA GLY A 77 6.48 -9.49 4.89
C GLY A 77 5.19 -8.72 5.17
N LEU A 78 5.31 -7.48 5.65
CA LEU A 78 4.16 -6.60 5.90
C LEU A 78 3.47 -6.20 4.59
N TRP A 79 4.22 -5.91 3.54
CA TRP A 79 3.67 -5.62 2.21
C TRP A 79 2.88 -6.81 1.69
N LYS A 80 3.46 -8.02 1.67
CA LYS A 80 2.77 -9.22 1.16
C LYS A 80 1.45 -9.53 1.88
N LYS A 81 1.31 -9.12 3.14
CA LYS A 81 0.08 -9.24 3.93
C LYS A 81 -0.94 -8.12 3.66
N GLY A 82 -0.61 -7.15 2.82
CA GLY A 82 -1.44 -5.96 2.57
C GLY A 82 -1.48 -4.97 3.73
N ILE A 83 -0.62 -5.15 4.75
CA ILE A 83 -0.53 -4.28 5.92
C ILE A 83 0.23 -3.00 5.55
N VAL A 84 1.31 -3.13 4.77
CA VAL A 84 2.07 -2.00 4.22
C VAL A 84 1.75 -1.81 2.75
N GLU A 85 1.65 -0.56 2.30
CA GLU A 85 1.46 -0.17 0.91
C GLU A 85 2.28 1.08 0.56
N ASN A 86 2.45 1.33 -0.75
CA ASN A 86 3.06 2.55 -1.30
C ASN A 86 4.40 2.87 -0.61
N VAL A 87 5.39 2.01 -0.80
CA VAL A 87 6.73 2.19 -0.22
C VAL A 87 7.58 3.07 -1.12
N TYR A 88 8.19 4.10 -0.54
CA TYR A 88 9.12 5.02 -1.17
C TYR A 88 10.45 4.95 -0.45
N TYR A 89 11.55 5.06 -1.19
CA TYR A 89 12.86 5.22 -0.60
C TYR A 89 13.61 6.34 -1.28
N ARG A 90 14.45 7.03 -0.51
CA ARG A 90 15.39 8.02 -1.04
C ARG A 90 16.78 7.64 -0.59
N GLN A 91 17.64 7.31 -1.55
CA GLN A 91 19.06 7.13 -1.33
C GLN A 91 19.78 8.34 -1.94
N ASN A 92 20.56 9.06 -1.14
CA ASN A 92 21.48 10.06 -1.64
C ASN A 92 22.84 9.37 -1.81
N GLY A 93 23.42 9.39 -3.02
CA GLY A 93 24.74 8.80 -3.29
C GLY A 93 24.78 7.26 -3.27
N ASP A 94 25.98 6.69 -3.34
CA ASP A 94 26.21 5.23 -3.28
C ASP A 94 26.44 4.78 -1.84
N ILE A 95 25.71 3.73 -1.43
CA ILE A 95 25.85 3.05 -0.12
C ILE A 95 27.30 2.60 0.14
N LYS A 96 28.13 2.43 -0.89
CA LYS A 96 29.54 2.04 -0.74
C LYS A 96 30.46 3.17 -0.26
N ASN A 97 30.10 4.43 -0.49
CA ASN A 97 31.03 5.57 -0.31
C ASN A 97 30.85 6.32 1.02
N ASN A 98 30.40 5.63 2.07
CA ASN A 98 30.09 6.24 3.37
C ASN A 98 28.98 7.32 3.30
N GLU A 99 28.21 7.35 2.21
CA GLU A 99 27.09 8.26 2.01
C GLU A 99 25.93 7.97 2.99
N PRO A 100 25.04 8.96 3.21
CA PRO A 100 23.87 8.81 4.05
C PRO A 100 23.04 7.58 3.68
N LEU A 101 22.62 6.82 4.69
CA LEU A 101 21.74 5.69 4.50
C LEU A 101 20.35 6.15 4.04
N ALA A 102 19.70 5.33 3.21
CA ALA A 102 18.39 5.66 2.67
C ALA A 102 17.35 5.96 3.76
N LEU A 103 16.50 6.95 3.47
CA LEU A 103 15.25 7.15 4.20
C LEU A 103 14.15 6.35 3.50
N VAL A 104 13.26 5.73 4.29
CA VAL A 104 12.14 4.96 3.77
C VAL A 104 10.85 5.57 4.29
N ALA A 105 9.92 5.80 3.39
CA ALA A 105 8.57 6.23 3.70
C ALA A 105 7.57 5.21 3.18
N PHE A 106 6.50 4.94 3.91
CA PHE A 106 5.46 4.01 3.49
C PHE A 106 4.14 4.28 4.19
N PHE A 107 3.09 3.63 3.71
CA PHE A 107 1.78 3.66 4.35
C PHE A 107 1.52 2.32 5.04
N ILE A 108 0.88 2.36 6.20
CA ILE A 108 0.51 1.18 6.98
C ILE A 108 -0.98 1.23 7.35
N LYS A 109 -1.66 0.09 7.21
CA LYS A 109 -3.06 -0.09 7.61
C LYS A 109 -3.13 -0.75 8.97
N ALA A 110 -3.90 -0.15 9.88
CA ALA A 110 -4.11 -0.68 11.23
C ALA A 110 -5.42 -0.14 11.84
N ALA A 111 -5.91 -0.76 12.91
CA ALA A 111 -7.13 -0.28 13.59
C ALA A 111 -6.85 0.98 14.43
N SER A 112 -5.65 1.09 15.00
CA SER A 112 -5.23 2.21 15.83
C SER A 112 -3.76 2.58 15.62
N GLU A 113 -3.38 3.74 16.16
CA GLU A 113 -1.99 4.18 16.20
C GLU A 113 -1.11 3.21 17.03
N ASP A 114 -1.68 2.65 18.10
CA ASP A 114 -0.98 1.71 18.98
C ASP A 114 -0.70 0.37 18.29
N ASP A 115 -1.59 -0.08 17.40
CA ASP A 115 -1.33 -1.27 16.57
C ASP A 115 -0.19 -1.03 15.57
N VAL A 116 -0.09 0.20 15.03
CA VAL A 116 1.05 0.58 14.20
C VAL A 116 2.34 0.52 15.00
N ARG A 117 2.35 1.12 16.20
CA ARG A 117 3.52 1.07 17.09
C ARG A 117 3.90 -0.35 17.44
N ALA A 118 2.95 -1.17 17.87
CA ALA A 118 3.18 -2.58 18.18
C ALA A 118 3.78 -3.35 16.98
N THR A 119 3.36 -3.01 15.75
CA THR A 119 3.95 -3.58 14.54
C THR A 119 5.37 -3.09 14.29
N LEU A 120 5.61 -1.78 14.33
CA LEU A 120 6.89 -1.17 13.97
C LEU A 120 7.98 -1.36 15.03
N ASP A 121 7.62 -1.37 16.31
CA ASP A 121 8.55 -1.50 17.43
C ASP A 121 9.19 -2.90 17.51
N THR A 122 8.56 -3.89 16.87
CA THR A 122 9.12 -5.25 16.75
C THR A 122 10.10 -5.41 15.59
N THR A 123 10.20 -4.42 14.70
CA THR A 123 11.14 -4.46 13.57
C THR A 123 12.58 -4.38 14.07
N VAL A 124 13.51 -5.02 13.36
CA VAL A 124 14.92 -5.08 13.77
C VAL A 124 15.54 -3.69 13.89
N LEU A 125 15.11 -2.73 13.05
CA LEU A 125 15.65 -1.38 13.07
C LEU A 125 15.19 -0.61 14.30
N VAL A 126 13.93 -0.75 14.73
CA VAL A 126 13.39 -0.02 15.89
C VAL A 126 13.76 -0.73 17.19
N LYS A 127 13.54 -2.06 17.25
CA LYS A 127 13.84 -2.89 18.42
C LYS A 127 15.30 -2.75 18.88
N ASN A 128 16.23 -2.69 17.92
CA ASN A 128 17.66 -2.54 18.21
C ASN A 128 18.12 -1.07 18.24
N GLN A 129 17.19 -0.12 18.27
CA GLN A 129 17.43 1.33 18.34
C GLN A 129 18.31 1.88 17.21
N LEU A 130 18.28 1.26 16.03
CA LEU A 130 19.03 1.68 14.85
C LEU A 130 18.32 2.81 14.10
N ALA A 131 16.99 2.80 14.12
CA ALA A 131 16.13 3.80 13.51
C ALA A 131 14.97 4.19 14.43
N THR A 132 14.37 5.32 14.10
CA THR A 132 13.11 5.82 14.65
C THR A 132 12.15 6.10 13.51
N TYR A 133 10.89 6.40 13.84
CA TYR A 133 9.90 6.77 12.84
C TYR A 133 8.98 7.87 13.35
N THR A 134 8.44 8.65 12.41
CA THR A 134 7.31 9.54 12.65
C THR A 134 6.04 8.94 12.06
N LEU A 135 4.92 9.17 12.73
CA LEU A 135 3.63 8.59 12.38
C LEU A 135 2.58 9.70 12.21
N ARG A 136 1.74 9.58 11.19
CA ARG A 136 0.61 10.49 10.96
C ARG A 136 -0.56 9.73 10.35
N GLU A 137 -1.75 9.82 10.95
CA GLU A 137 -2.99 9.32 10.34
C GLU A 137 -3.28 10.10 9.05
N VAL A 138 -3.70 9.39 8.00
CA VAL A 138 -3.99 9.97 6.68
C VAL A 138 -5.32 9.45 6.14
N GLY A 139 -5.93 10.21 5.22
CA GLY A 139 -7.12 9.79 4.51
C GLY A 139 -6.86 8.62 3.55
N LYS A 140 -7.94 8.11 2.93
CA LYS A 140 -7.86 7.01 1.96
C LYS A 140 -7.32 7.48 0.62
N ASN A 141 -6.50 6.65 -0.03
CA ASN A 141 -6.05 6.89 -1.41
C ASN A 141 -7.25 6.88 -2.38
N VAL A 142 -7.44 8.00 -3.08
CA VAL A 142 -8.56 8.24 -4.01
C VAL A 142 -8.28 7.68 -5.40
N LEU A 143 -7.01 7.69 -5.84
CA LEU A 143 -6.60 7.40 -7.22
C LEU A 143 -6.19 5.95 -7.46
N GLY A 144 -5.98 5.17 -6.39
CA GLY A 144 -5.72 3.72 -6.45
C GLY A 144 -6.98 2.85 -6.47
N ARG A 145 -8.15 3.43 -6.76
CA ARG A 145 -9.44 2.74 -6.77
C ARG A 145 -9.61 1.92 -8.05
N ASN A 146 -9.87 0.63 -7.91
CA ASN A 146 -10.36 -0.21 -9.01
C ASN A 146 -11.89 -0.17 -9.05
N ASP A 147 -12.49 -0.68 -10.13
CA ASP A 147 -13.94 -0.64 -10.37
C ASP A 147 -14.78 -1.32 -9.27
N ASN A 148 -14.14 -2.13 -8.41
CA ASN A 148 -14.75 -2.82 -7.28
C ASN A 148 -14.74 -2.00 -5.97
N THR A 149 -14.05 -0.86 -5.93
CA THR A 149 -14.08 0.03 -4.76
C THR A 149 -15.25 0.98 -4.86
N SER A 150 -16.07 1.02 -3.80
CA SER A 150 -17.31 1.79 -3.71
C SER A 150 -17.14 3.18 -4.31
N ARG A 151 -17.96 3.50 -5.33
CA ARG A 151 -18.01 4.83 -5.94
C ARG A 151 -18.12 5.85 -4.82
N LEU A 152 -17.37 6.94 -4.92
CA LEU A 152 -17.55 8.09 -4.03
C LEU A 152 -19.02 8.50 -4.12
N ASN A 153 -19.79 8.17 -3.10
CA ASN A 153 -21.21 8.48 -3.10
C ASN A 153 -21.30 10.00 -2.96
N SER A 154 -21.87 10.66 -3.97
CA SER A 154 -22.00 12.12 -4.06
C SER A 154 -22.84 12.74 -2.93
N ALA A 155 -23.43 11.90 -2.07
CA ALA A 155 -24.16 12.29 -0.86
C ALA A 155 -23.29 12.41 0.41
N VAL A 156 -21.99 12.09 0.36
CA VAL A 156 -21.09 12.20 1.52
C VAL A 156 -20.18 13.41 1.33
N ASN A 157 -20.09 14.29 2.34
CA ASN A 157 -19.05 15.33 2.37
C ASN A 157 -17.68 14.65 2.44
N ILE A 158 -16.95 14.64 1.32
CA ILE A 158 -15.64 14.00 1.23
C ILE A 158 -14.58 15.07 1.44
N GLU A 159 -14.11 15.20 2.67
CA GLU A 159 -12.91 15.99 2.93
C GLU A 159 -11.72 15.28 2.30
N THR A 160 -11.20 15.87 1.22
CA THR A 160 -10.05 15.34 0.50
C THR A 160 -8.82 16.10 0.95
N PHE A 161 -7.83 15.37 1.46
CA PHE A 161 -6.56 15.93 1.91
C PHE A 161 -5.44 15.44 1.00
N ALA A 162 -4.60 16.37 0.55
CA ALA A 162 -3.33 16.05 -0.09
C ALA A 162 -2.24 16.06 0.98
N VAL A 163 -1.55 14.93 1.15
CA VAL A 163 -0.38 14.86 2.04
C VAL A 163 0.85 15.19 1.20
N THR A 164 1.53 16.28 1.54
CA THR A 164 2.86 16.57 1.00
C THR A 164 3.88 16.27 2.09
N TRP A 165 4.97 15.62 1.72
CA TRP A 165 6.10 15.42 2.61
C TRP A 165 7.40 15.71 1.86
N SER A 166 8.33 16.37 2.55
CA SER A 166 9.68 16.60 2.07
C SER A 166 10.64 15.80 2.93
N MET A 167 11.48 14.99 2.30
CA MET A 167 12.56 14.28 2.96
C MET A 167 13.78 15.22 3.03
N SER A 168 13.80 16.19 3.95
CA SER A 168 14.98 17.04 4.14
C SER A 168 16.01 16.35 5.04
N ASN A 169 17.26 16.26 4.60
CA ASN A 169 18.37 15.87 5.47
C ASN A 169 18.71 17.04 6.39
N SER A 170 18.12 17.12 7.58
CA SER A 170 18.67 17.95 8.65
C SER A 170 19.79 17.17 9.32
N PHE A 171 20.96 17.07 8.66
CA PHE A 171 22.18 16.86 9.41
C PHE A 171 22.39 18.14 10.23
N GLN A 172 22.18 18.06 11.55
CA GLN A 172 22.78 19.03 12.45
C GLN A 172 24.29 18.85 12.31
N THR A 173 24.92 19.66 11.47
CA THR A 173 26.35 19.92 11.58
C THR A 173 26.54 20.64 12.89
N GLY A 174 26.79 19.87 13.96
CA GLY A 174 27.35 20.40 15.20
C GLY A 174 28.76 20.89 14.90
N HIS A 175 28.86 22.09 14.33
CA HIS A 175 30.06 22.87 14.39
C HIS A 175 29.77 24.02 15.34
N ASP A 176 29.98 23.76 16.63
CA ASP A 176 30.13 24.80 17.63
C ASP A 176 31.11 24.33 18.70
N ARG A 177 32.30 24.96 18.64
CA ARG A 177 33.37 25.13 19.63
C ARG A 177 34.38 24.00 19.82
#